data_AF-A0A8X6WCF1-F1
#
_entry.id   AF-A0A8X6WCF1-F1
#
_cell.length_a   1.000
_cell.length_b   1.000
_cell.length_c   1.000
_cell.angle_alpha   90.00
_cell.angle_beta   90.00
_cell.angle_gamma   90.00
#
_symmetry.space_group_name_H-M   'P 1'
#
loop_
_entity.id
_entity.type
_entity.pdbx_description
1 polymer ?
#
loop_
_entity_poly.entity_id
_entity_poly.type
_entity_poly.pdbx_seq_one_letter_code
_entity_poly.pdbx_strand_id
1 'polypeptide(L)' 'MQLFPWPAYSPDMSPIEHVWDLVGRRLARDPRPADSQHELLLRIQAIWNSLPQADIQNLFDSMPRRLAALIVAHCGYTKY' A
#
# COMPACT_ATOMS: atom_id res chain seq x y z
N MET A 1 1.59 -16.00 17.86
CA MET A 1 1.27 -14.87 16.96
C MET A 1 1.18 -13.61 17.80
N GLN A 2 1.95 -12.58 17.49
CA GLN A 2 1.89 -11.29 18.18
C GLN A 2 1.06 -10.34 17.31
N LEU A 3 -0.05 -9.83 17.85
CA LEU A 3 -0.89 -8.84 17.19
C LEU A 3 -0.33 -7.44 17.47
N PHE A 4 -0.16 -6.62 16.43
CA PHE A 4 0.19 -5.22 16.59
C PHE A 4 -1.05 -4.42 17.02
N PRO A 5 -0.96 -3.55 18.04
CA PRO A 5 -2.07 -2.67 18.40
C PRO A 5 -2.30 -1.68 17.25
N TRP A 6 -3.37 -1.89 16.49
CA TRP A 6 -3.74 -1.03 15.37
C TRP A 6 -4.74 0.04 15.81
N PRO A 7 -4.48 1.33 15.58
CA PRO A 7 -5.45 2.38 15.89
C PRO A 7 -6.68 2.27 14.98
N ALA A 8 -7.87 2.49 15.55
CA ALA A 8 -9.11 2.52 14.77
C ALA A 8 -9.06 3.62 13.70
N TYR A 9 -9.73 3.39 12.57
CA TYR A 9 -9.86 4.35 11.45
C TYR A 9 -8.52 4.84 10.85
N SER A 10 -7.45 4.04 10.94
CA SER A 10 -6.14 4.39 10.35
C SER A 10 -5.76 3.46 9.18
N PRO A 11 -6.53 3.43 8.07
CA PRO A 11 -6.17 2.66 6.89
C PRO A 11 -4.82 3.13 6.31
N ASP A 12 -4.51 4.41 6.45
CA ASP A 12 -3.27 5.06 6.02
C ASP A 12 -2.02 4.44 6.66
N MET A 13 -2.16 3.70 7.76
CA MET A 13 -1.00 3.02 8.33
C MET A 13 -0.74 1.68 7.71
N SER A 14 -1.72 1.07 7.05
CA SER A 14 -1.64 -0.33 6.69
C SER A 14 -0.59 -0.51 5.59
N PRO A 15 0.47 -1.30 5.82
CA PRO A 15 1.44 -1.56 4.77
C PRO A 15 0.79 -2.18 3.53
N ILE A 16 -0.28 -2.96 3.71
CA ILE A 16 -0.95 -3.58 2.56
C ILE A 16 -1.70 -2.54 1.71
N GLU A 17 -2.26 -1.47 2.30
CA GLU A 17 -2.93 -0.40 1.55
C GLU A 17 -1.93 0.38 0.69
N HIS A 18 -0.73 0.60 1.20
CA HIS A 18 0.38 1.19 0.44
C HIS A 18 0.83 0.34 -0.74
N VAL A 19 0.87 -0.99 -0.56
CA VAL A 19 1.18 -1.92 -1.65
C VAL A 19 0.08 -1.88 -2.71
N TRP A 20 -1.19 -1.84 -2.29
CA TRP A 20 -2.31 -1.71 -3.22
C TRP A 20 -2.30 -0.38 -3.99
N ASP A 21 -1.96 0.73 -3.34
CA ASP A 21 -1.77 2.01 -4.02
C ASP A 21 -0.66 1.93 -5.08
N LEU A 22 0.45 1.26 -4.79
CA LEU A 22 1.53 1.06 -5.75
C LEU A 22 1.09 0.22 -6.96
N VAL A 23 0.30 -0.84 -6.73
CA VAL A 23 -0.30 -1.65 -7.79
C VAL A 23 -1.27 -0.81 -8.62
N GLY A 24 -2.17 -0.05 -7.97
CA GLY A 24 -3.15 0.82 -8.62
C GLY A 24 -2.49 1.91 -9.46
N ARG A 25 -1.44 2.55 -8.97
CA ARG A 25 -0.66 3.55 -9.72
C ARG A 25 0.05 2.95 -10.94
N ARG A 26 0.59 1.73 -10.83
CA ARG A 26 1.21 1.03 -11.98
C ARG A 26 0.15 0.64 -13.00
N LEU A 27 -1.00 0.14 -12.56
CA LEU A 27 -2.12 -0.21 -13.43
C LEU A 27 -2.70 1.02 -14.14
N ALA A 28 -2.86 2.15 -13.45
CA ALA A 28 -3.37 3.40 -14.03
C ALA A 28 -2.43 4.04 -15.06
N ARG A 29 -1.15 3.68 -15.06
CA ARG A 29 -0.18 4.10 -16.08
C ARG A 29 -0.23 3.23 -17.34
N ASP A 30 -0.91 2.09 -17.29
CA ASP A 30 -1.13 1.26 -18.47
C ASP A 30 -2.02 2.05 -19.46
N PRO A 31 -1.53 2.33 -20.69
CA PRO A 31 -2.28 3.12 -21.65
C PRO A 31 -3.53 2.39 -22.19
N ARG A 32 -3.61 1.06 -22.04
CA ARG A 32 -4.77 0.29 -22.52
C ARG A 32 -5.63 -0.12 -21.32
N PRO A 33 -6.96 0.11 -21.35
CA PRO A 33 -7.86 -0.48 -20.35
C PRO A 33 -7.84 -2.01 -20.44
N ALA A 34 -8.26 -2.71 -19.38
CA ALA A 34 -8.50 -4.14 -19.46
C ALA A 34 -9.84 -4.39 -20.17
N ASP A 35 -9.85 -5.31 -21.13
CA ASP A 35 -11.03 -5.63 -21.94
C ASP A 35 -11.95 -6.66 -21.25
N SER A 36 -11.48 -7.24 -20.13
CA SER A 36 -12.26 -8.16 -19.29
C SER A 36 -11.78 -8.17 -17.85
N GLN A 37 -12.63 -8.66 -16.94
CA GLN A 37 -12.25 -8.92 -15.56
C GLN A 37 -11.09 -9.92 -15.45
N HIS A 38 -11.06 -10.95 -16.30
CA HIS A 38 -9.98 -11.93 -16.31
C HIS A 38 -8.63 -11.29 -16.66
N GLU A 39 -8.62 -10.43 -17.67
CA GLU A 39 -7.43 -9.69 -18.05
C GLU A 39 -6.97 -8.73 -16.95
N LEU A 40 -7.91 -8.01 -16.33
CA LEU A 40 -7.61 -7.13 -15.20
C LEU A 40 -6.90 -7.89 -14.07
N LEU A 41 -7.41 -9.07 -13.71
CA LEU A 41 -6.81 -9.92 -12.69
C LEU A 41 -5.38 -10.37 -13.07
N LEU A 42 -5.16 -10.77 -14.32
CA LEU A 42 -3.82 -11.14 -14.80
C LEU A 42 -2.84 -9.97 -14.73
N ARG A 43 -3.28 -8.76 -15.09
CA ARG A 43 -2.44 -7.56 -15.01
C ARG A 43 -2.11 -7.20 -13.56
N ILE A 44 -3.09 -7.23 -12.66
CA ILE A 44 -2.87 -7.02 -11.22
C ILE A 44 -1.85 -8.04 -10.69
N GLN A 45 -2.00 -9.31 -11.05
CA GLN A 45 -1.10 -10.37 -10.62
C GLN A 45 0.33 -10.19 -11.18
N ALA A 46 0.46 -9.79 -12.44
CA ALA A 46 1.76 -9.49 -13.04
C ALA A 46 2.45 -8.29 -12.37
N ILE A 47 1.69 -7.22 -12.08
CA ILE A 47 2.22 -6.06 -11.35
C ILE A 47 2.64 -6.48 -9.94
N TRP A 48 1.79 -7.22 -9.22
CA TRP A 48 2.08 -7.74 -7.88
C TRP A 48 3.38 -8.57 -7.85
N ASN A 49 3.54 -9.50 -8.80
CA ASN A 49 4.71 -10.37 -8.89
C ASN A 49 5.99 -9.63 -9.33
N SER A 50 5.87 -8.46 -9.96
CA SER A 50 7.00 -7.65 -10.41
C SER A 50 7.37 -6.53 -9.43
N LEU A 51 6.64 -6.39 -8.32
CA LEU A 51 6.98 -5.42 -7.27
C LEU A 51 8.40 -5.72 -6.74
N PRO A 52 9.33 -4.77 -6.80
CA PRO A 52 10.65 -4.96 -6.20
C PRO A 52 10.52 -5.19 -4.69
N GLN A 53 11.17 -6.23 -4.19
CA GLN A 53 11.21 -6.49 -2.74
C GLN A 53 11.74 -5.28 -1.95
N ALA A 54 12.63 -4.49 -2.56
CA ALA A 54 13.13 -3.25 -1.99
C ALA A 54 12.02 -2.20 -1.76
N ASP A 55 11.05 -2.07 -2.66
CA ASP A 55 9.91 -1.16 -2.49
C ASP A 55 9.08 -1.56 -1.25
N ILE A 56 8.88 -2.87 -1.08
CA ILE A 56 8.16 -3.44 0.07
C ILE A 56 8.97 -3.23 1.35
N GLN A 57 10.27 -3.51 1.35
CA GLN A 57 11.13 -3.33 2.52
C GLN A 57 11.19 -1.87 2.96
N ASN A 58 11.37 -0.94 2.03
CA ASN A 58 11.39 0.49 2.31
C ASN A 58 10.09 0.98 2.96
N LEU A 59 8.95 0.39 2.57
CA LEU A 59 7.67 0.68 3.19
C LEU A 59 7.65 0.22 4.66
N PHE A 60 8.05 -1.02 4.94
CA PHE A 60 8.16 -1.53 6.31
C PHE A 60 9.13 -0.70 7.16
N ASP A 61 10.28 -0.33 6.62
CA ASP A 61 11.28 0.48 7.32
C ASP A 61 10.76 1.90 7.62
N SER A 62 9.80 2.39 6.83
CA SER A 62 9.14 3.69 7.06
C SER A 62 8.04 3.66 8.13
N MET A 63 7.51 2.47 8.46
CA MET A 63 6.36 2.31 9.35
C MET A 63 6.54 2.94 10.74
N PRO A 64 7.69 2.76 11.43
CA PRO A 64 7.88 3.39 12.74
C PRO A 64 7.73 4.93 12.70
N ARG A 65 8.22 5.57 11.63
CA ARG A 65 8.09 7.03 11.46
C ARG A 65 6.64 7.45 11.15
N ARG A 66 5.90 6.66 10.38
CA ARG A 66 4.50 6.93 10.04
C ARG A 66 3.61 6.81 11.28
N LEU A 67 3.79 5.75 12.06
CA LEU A 67 3.10 5.54 13.34
C LEU A 67 3.40 6.66 14.33
N ALA A 68 4.67 7.08 14.46
CA ALA A 68 5.03 8.21 15.31
C ALA A 68 4.32 9.50 14.87
N ALA A 69 4.24 9.77 13.56
CA ALA A 69 3.53 10.93 13.03
C ALA A 69 2.03 10.89 13.33
N LEU A 70 1.38 9.72 13.25
CA LEU A 70 -0.02 9.57 13.64
C LEU A 70 -0.28 9.79 15.12
N ILE A 71 0.61 9.27 15.97
CA ILE A 71 0.51 9.46 17.42
C ILE A 71 0.56 10.95 17.74
N VAL A 72 1.50 11.68 17.12
CA VAL A 72 1.61 13.15 17.25
C VAL A 72 0.39 13.86 16.70
N ALA A 73 -0.19 13.36 15.60
CA ALA A 73 -1.40 13.92 14.99
C ALA A 73 -2.68 13.56 15.75
N HIS A 74 -2.61 12.82 16.87
CA HIS A 74 -3.78 12.30 17.60
C HIS A 74 -4.76 11.55 16.69
N CYS A 75 -4.23 10.69 15.81
CA CYS A 75 -4.99 9.98 14.78
C CYS A 75 -5.63 10.88 13.71
N GLY A 76 -5.18 12.14 13.58
CA GLY A 76 -5.56 13.07 12.52
C GLY A 76 -4.72 12.91 11.24
N TYR A 77 -4.90 13.85 10.30
CA TYR A 77 -4.21 13.85 9.01
C TYR A 77 -2.69 13.86 9.17
N THR A 78 -2.02 13.00 8.40
CA THR A 78 -0.55 13.00 8.28
C THR A 78 -0.15 13.27 6.83
N LYS A 79 1.10 13.68 6.61
CA LYS A 79 1.64 13.92 5.26
C LYS A 79 1.83 12.65 4.40
N TYR A 80 1.50 11.49 4.97
CA TYR A 80 1.80 10.16 4.45
C TYR A 80 0.57 9.52 3.82
#